data_AF-A0AAD1UCS7-F1
#
_entry.id   AF-A0AAD1UCS7-F1
#
_cell.length_a   1.000
_cell.length_b   1.000
_cell.length_c   1.000
_cell.angle_alpha   90.00
_cell.angle_beta   90.00
_cell.angle_gamma   90.00
#
_symmetry.space_group_name_H-M   'P 1'
#
loop_
_entity.id
_entity.type
_entity.pdbx_description
1 polymer ?
#
loop_
_entity_poly.entity_id
_entity_poly.type
_entity_poly.pdbx_seq_one_letter_code
_entity_poly.pdbx_strand_id
1 'polypeptide(L)'
;MKLIALCILVAIASCMIECEDKESRVTDLKNFNHSYPFPCSYSGLITTNPEINGNIFYWFFPTMNQGKDTKLVLWFSGGPGGSGIGSMHDENGPIKFRLNDGELELYSDIENSFTDIANVIYIDQPYGVGYSYSDSDVTNGKQVGQVMLTFMQKFYEIYPEQKKLDLIIAGNSYAGHFMPSAVNEILDFNKDASADDKIPMYGLLVEDGYVDPITQRLSIKQLALGTGLLTLDLVKEYEALENKCEQSIFLDPENAFSKCKAMNSLLSDTDGNWEIMDVRDKAGAFSVLNLVDDYFEDETVQKQMNVGDSGNISFSHFNGTVYNNMKFDGLVDDVPLYEKIVDSGVKTIVFSGTFDGLDGVYGTQLWVQELGITKNFGQASQKSVYHYPKAGENDIQIGGTYKTFERNASGITQKLSYVTVYNAGHVLGITQFPVSKSLLSDMISEGKARCHKEDNNCETEGNVCMRMNHCNNAGQCVNSRCKCNDGIYGADCSINPTPLRYESLLKHGNYKNISLFPREWTYFSIPALAPSLLLEFQSQNVQEIYIYQNEGSAPTRSEFSAFKKGVECTFAIDSSDSEIILAVHNPSKSKMTPLLFSTRPASQFAATSR
;
A
#
# COMPACT_ATOMS: atom_id res chain seq x y z
N MET A 1 39.07 -34.62 50.22
CA MET A 1 37.74 -34.18 49.76
C MET A 1 37.34 -32.90 50.48
N LYS A 2 37.51 -31.75 49.84
CA LYS A 2 36.75 -30.52 50.11
C LYS A 2 36.60 -29.83 48.75
N LEU A 3 35.41 -29.94 48.16
CA LEU A 3 35.02 -29.20 46.96
C LEU A 3 34.67 -27.77 47.40
N ILE A 4 35.30 -26.78 46.77
CA ILE A 4 34.88 -25.39 46.79
C ILE A 4 34.05 -25.20 45.53
N ALA A 5 32.76 -24.87 45.70
CA ALA A 5 31.89 -24.47 44.61
C ALA A 5 32.18 -22.99 44.29
N LEU A 6 32.63 -22.72 43.07
CA LEU A 6 32.78 -21.37 42.53
C LEU A 6 31.55 -21.08 41.67
N CYS A 7 30.63 -20.26 42.18
CA CYS A 7 29.53 -19.70 41.40
C CYS A 7 30.10 -18.67 40.41
N ILE A 8 29.96 -18.93 39.11
CA ILE A 8 30.18 -17.94 38.06
C ILE A 8 28.84 -17.24 37.85
N LEU A 9 28.70 -16.04 38.40
CA LEU A 9 27.66 -15.08 38.02
C LEU A 9 28.10 -14.45 36.70
N VAL A 10 27.49 -14.88 35.60
CA VAL A 10 27.55 -14.14 34.33
C VAL A 10 26.63 -12.92 34.51
N ALA A 11 27.22 -11.75 34.73
CA ALA A 11 26.49 -10.50 34.65
C ALA A 11 26.14 -10.25 33.17
N ILE A 12 24.87 -10.41 32.81
CA ILE A 12 24.32 -9.82 31.59
C ILE A 12 24.23 -8.32 31.89
N ALA A 13 25.26 -7.57 31.53
CA ALA A 13 25.16 -6.12 31.50
C ALA A 13 24.18 -5.77 30.37
N SER A 14 22.93 -5.43 30.72
CA SER A 14 22.09 -4.68 29.79
C SER A 14 22.83 -3.38 29.54
N CYS A 15 23.32 -3.19 28.33
CA CYS A 15 23.93 -1.94 27.90
C CYS A 15 22.79 -0.92 27.76
N MET A 16 22.26 -0.42 28.87
CA MET A 16 21.40 0.75 28.85
C MET A 16 22.28 1.89 28.35
N ILE A 17 22.02 2.32 27.12
CA ILE A 17 22.71 3.47 26.51
C ILE A 17 22.29 4.71 27.29
N GLU A 18 23.25 5.56 27.65
CA GLU A 18 22.95 6.89 28.15
C GLU A 18 22.63 7.82 26.98
N CYS A 19 21.59 8.64 27.14
CA CYS A 19 21.23 9.66 26.16
C CYS A 19 22.37 10.69 26.06
N GLU A 20 23.14 10.65 24.98
CA GLU A 20 24.31 11.51 24.78
C GLU A 20 23.89 12.99 24.77
N ASP A 21 24.71 13.83 25.39
CA ASP A 21 24.47 15.27 25.42
C ASP A 21 24.97 15.91 24.12
N LYS A 22 24.04 16.16 23.19
CA LYS A 22 24.28 16.84 21.91
C LYS A 22 23.52 18.17 21.88
N GLU A 23 23.96 19.10 21.03
CA GLU A 23 23.26 20.38 20.83
C GLU A 23 21.80 20.20 20.38
N SER A 24 21.54 19.17 19.58
CA SER A 24 20.18 18.80 19.13
C SER A 24 19.31 18.14 20.21
N ARG A 25 19.82 17.90 21.42
CA ARG A 25 19.10 17.13 22.45
C ARG A 25 17.89 17.89 22.97
N VAL A 26 16.73 17.23 22.96
CA VAL A 26 15.52 17.73 23.63
C VAL A 26 15.49 17.12 25.04
N THR A 27 15.50 17.98 26.05
CA THR A 27 15.54 17.54 27.47
C THR A 27 14.22 17.74 28.19
N ASP A 28 13.37 18.63 27.70
CA ASP A 28 12.08 18.95 28.28
C ASP A 28 11.19 19.66 27.25
N LEU A 29 9.88 19.65 27.52
CA LEU A 29 8.86 20.34 26.75
C LEU A 29 7.89 21.06 27.67
N LYS A 30 7.44 22.24 27.27
CA LYS A 30 6.39 22.98 27.97
C LYS A 30 5.19 22.05 28.28
N ASN A 31 4.64 22.12 29.48
CA ASN A 31 3.51 21.29 29.93
C ASN A 31 3.75 19.76 29.88
N PHE A 32 5.00 19.30 29.86
CA PHE A 32 5.29 17.88 29.99
C PHE A 32 5.05 17.38 31.42
N ASN A 33 4.34 16.26 31.55
CA ASN A 33 4.07 15.62 32.83
C ASN A 33 5.29 14.80 33.30
N HIS A 34 6.09 15.40 34.17
CA HIS A 34 7.29 14.79 34.75
C HIS A 34 7.02 13.62 35.71
N SER A 35 5.77 13.17 35.87
CA SER A 35 5.50 11.85 36.45
C SER A 35 5.98 10.72 35.53
N TYR A 36 6.18 11.02 34.24
CA TYR A 36 6.76 10.12 33.25
C TYR A 36 8.21 10.53 32.93
N PRO A 37 9.10 9.58 32.62
CA PRO A 37 10.43 9.93 32.13
C PRO A 37 10.34 10.54 30.73
N PHE A 38 11.05 11.65 30.52
CA PHE A 38 11.16 12.25 29.20
C PHE A 38 11.98 11.31 28.29
N PRO A 39 11.49 10.97 27.08
CA PRO A 39 12.19 10.06 26.18
C PRO A 39 13.51 10.70 25.68
N CYS A 40 14.57 9.90 25.56
CA CYS A 40 15.77 10.35 24.88
C CYS A 40 15.44 10.74 23.44
N SER A 41 15.74 11.97 23.06
CA SER A 41 15.44 12.45 21.72
C SER A 41 16.30 13.65 21.29
N TYR A 42 16.37 13.83 19.98
CA TYR A 42 17.13 14.89 19.33
C TYR A 42 16.33 15.50 18.19
N SER A 43 16.25 16.82 18.10
CA SER A 43 15.54 17.50 17.02
C SER A 43 16.36 18.65 16.44
N GLY A 44 15.99 19.07 15.24
CA GLY A 44 16.56 20.24 14.59
C GLY A 44 16.33 20.23 13.09
N LEU A 45 16.99 21.15 12.40
CA LEU A 45 16.90 21.34 10.95
C LEU A 45 18.15 20.82 10.25
N ILE A 46 17.97 20.06 9.17
CA ILE A 46 19.04 19.67 8.26
C ILE A 46 18.87 20.42 6.94
N THR A 47 19.86 21.23 6.58
CA THR A 47 19.88 21.92 5.28
C THR A 47 20.18 20.93 4.17
N THR A 48 19.17 20.56 3.40
CA THR A 48 19.24 19.63 2.26
C THR A 48 19.49 20.34 0.94
N ASN A 49 19.14 21.63 0.81
CA ASN A 49 19.48 22.41 -0.37
C ASN A 49 19.82 23.87 -0.03
N PRO A 50 21.11 24.24 0.07
CA PRO A 50 21.51 25.61 0.41
C PRO A 50 21.10 26.68 -0.61
N GLU A 51 20.95 26.34 -1.90
CA GLU A 51 20.67 27.32 -2.96
C GLU A 51 19.25 27.91 -2.87
N ILE A 52 18.32 27.14 -2.30
CA ILE A 52 16.92 27.52 -2.09
C ILE A 52 16.56 27.55 -0.60
N ASN A 53 17.56 27.64 0.28
CA ASN A 53 17.35 27.61 1.73
C ASN A 53 16.46 26.43 2.20
N GLY A 54 16.62 25.27 1.56
CA GLY A 54 15.84 24.07 1.80
C GLY A 54 16.31 23.34 3.05
N ASN A 55 15.45 23.28 4.05
CA ASN A 55 15.70 22.68 5.36
C ASN A 55 14.58 21.71 5.73
N ILE A 56 14.98 20.50 6.15
CA ILE A 56 14.07 19.46 6.65
C ILE A 56 14.22 19.35 8.16
N PHE A 57 13.11 19.52 8.87
CA PHE A 57 13.01 19.27 10.29
C PHE A 57 12.91 17.76 10.56
N TYR A 58 13.58 17.32 11.62
CA TYR A 58 13.49 15.96 12.12
C TYR A 58 13.39 15.93 13.65
N TRP A 59 12.79 14.87 14.15
CA TRP A 59 12.84 14.49 15.55
C TRP A 59 13.19 13.01 15.68
N PHE A 60 14.39 12.75 16.18
CA PHE A 60 14.99 11.44 16.31
C PHE A 60 14.87 10.90 17.74
N PHE A 61 14.40 9.68 17.87
CA PHE A 61 14.23 8.95 19.12
C PHE A 61 14.99 7.62 19.06
N PRO A 62 16.20 7.52 19.65
CA PRO A 62 16.84 6.23 19.82
C PRO A 62 16.04 5.36 20.80
N THR A 63 15.95 4.05 20.52
CA THR A 63 15.41 3.10 21.49
C THR A 63 16.41 2.89 22.63
N MET A 64 15.89 2.76 23.85
CA MET A 64 16.67 2.38 25.03
C MET A 64 16.87 0.86 25.12
N ASN A 65 16.13 0.09 24.31
CA ASN A 65 16.16 -1.37 24.26
C ASN A 65 17.03 -1.88 23.09
N GLN A 66 18.25 -1.35 22.95
CA GLN A 66 19.11 -1.75 21.84
C GLN A 66 19.57 -3.22 21.95
N GLY A 67 19.52 -3.90 20.81
CA GLY A 67 19.93 -5.28 20.64
C GLY A 67 20.58 -5.50 19.28
N LYS A 68 20.96 -6.74 18.99
CA LYS A 68 21.63 -7.10 17.74
C LYS A 68 20.80 -6.75 16.50
N ASP A 69 19.49 -6.82 16.62
CA ASP A 69 18.55 -6.64 15.51
C ASP A 69 17.96 -5.23 15.44
N THR A 70 18.43 -4.29 16.27
CA THR A 70 17.94 -2.90 16.24
C THR A 70 18.07 -2.30 14.84
N LYS A 71 16.99 -1.64 14.41
CA LYS A 71 16.87 -0.98 13.10
C LYS A 71 16.68 0.53 13.28
N LEU A 72 17.02 1.27 12.24
CA LEU A 72 16.62 2.66 12.08
C LEU A 72 15.35 2.71 11.25
N VAL A 73 14.32 3.40 11.73
CA VAL A 73 13.05 3.63 11.05
C VAL A 73 12.95 5.10 10.69
N LEU A 74 12.74 5.41 9.42
CA LEU A 74 12.37 6.75 8.96
C LEU A 74 10.87 6.77 8.68
N TRP A 75 10.11 7.56 9.45
CA TRP A 75 8.66 7.63 9.37
C TRP A 75 8.20 8.80 8.49
N PHE A 76 7.40 8.49 7.47
CA PHE A 76 6.74 9.44 6.58
C PHE A 76 5.26 9.57 6.92
N SER A 77 4.84 10.79 7.21
CA SER A 77 3.43 11.15 7.24
C SER A 77 2.86 11.36 5.84
N GLY A 78 1.56 11.14 5.69
CA GLY A 78 0.83 11.36 4.45
C GLY A 78 0.35 12.80 4.20
N GLY A 79 -0.86 12.91 3.67
CA GLY A 79 -1.50 14.16 3.28
C GLY A 79 -1.83 14.23 1.78
N PRO A 80 -0.97 14.81 0.92
CA PRO A 80 0.38 15.33 1.20
C PRO A 80 0.36 16.62 2.01
N GLY A 81 1.39 16.82 2.85
CA GLY A 81 1.54 18.02 3.66
C GLY A 81 1.31 17.81 5.16
N GLY A 82 1.07 16.57 5.62
CA GLY A 82 0.95 16.24 7.04
C GLY A 82 2.32 16.20 7.73
N SER A 83 2.38 16.76 8.94
CA SER A 83 3.60 16.81 9.75
C SER A 83 3.96 15.46 10.38
N GLY A 84 5.24 15.12 10.35
CA GLY A 84 5.83 13.97 11.05
C GLY A 84 5.68 14.07 12.56
N ILE A 85 5.72 15.30 13.10
CA ILE A 85 5.44 15.57 14.52
C ILE A 85 4.00 15.19 14.84
N GLY A 86 3.05 15.60 13.99
CA GLY A 86 1.66 15.22 14.08
C GLY A 86 1.44 13.71 14.18
N SER A 87 1.96 12.96 13.20
CA SER A 87 1.89 11.50 13.21
C SER A 87 2.60 10.85 14.39
N MET A 88 3.72 11.42 14.85
CA MET A 88 4.38 10.96 16.08
C MET A 88 3.37 10.98 17.23
N HIS A 89 2.63 12.08 17.40
CA HIS A 89 1.73 12.26 18.53
C HIS A 89 0.48 11.40 18.40
N ASP A 90 -0.17 11.42 17.25
CA ASP A 90 -1.46 10.78 17.08
C ASP A 90 -1.33 9.28 16.84
N GLU A 91 -0.22 8.83 16.26
CA GLU A 91 -0.07 7.47 15.78
C GLU A 91 0.88 6.66 16.67
N ASN A 92 2.18 6.69 16.40
CA ASN A 92 3.10 5.65 16.86
C ASN A 92 4.32 6.15 17.66
N GLY A 93 4.35 7.44 18.01
CA GLY A 93 5.42 8.07 18.76
C GLY A 93 5.28 7.99 20.28
N PRO A 94 6.38 8.26 21.01
CA PRO A 94 6.44 8.12 22.46
C PRO A 94 5.86 9.29 23.23
N ILE A 95 5.61 10.46 22.62
CA ILE A 95 5.05 11.63 23.33
C ILE A 95 3.60 11.83 22.90
N LYS A 96 2.67 11.85 23.83
CA LYS A 96 1.23 11.94 23.57
C LYS A 96 0.64 13.21 24.19
N PHE A 97 -0.42 13.73 23.58
CA PHE A 97 -1.21 14.84 24.11
C PHE A 97 -2.46 14.34 24.82
N ARG A 98 -2.88 15.07 25.85
CA ARG A 98 -4.21 14.96 26.43
C ARG A 98 -4.67 16.30 27.00
N LEU A 99 -5.97 16.43 27.19
CA LEU A 99 -6.52 17.52 27.99
C LEU A 99 -6.59 17.09 29.45
N ASN A 100 -5.97 17.86 30.34
CA ASN A 100 -6.03 17.68 31.78
C ASN A 100 -6.63 18.96 32.40
N ASP A 101 -7.83 18.85 32.97
CA ASP A 101 -8.61 19.99 33.49
C ASP A 101 -8.79 21.17 32.49
N GLY A 102 -8.82 20.86 31.19
CA GLY A 102 -8.99 21.85 30.12
C GLY A 102 -7.68 22.43 29.57
N GLU A 103 -6.54 22.10 30.17
CA GLU A 103 -5.21 22.49 29.71
C GLU A 103 -4.54 21.35 28.92
N LEU A 104 -3.73 21.71 27.92
CA LEU A 104 -2.96 20.74 27.14
C LEU A 104 -1.78 20.22 27.96
N GLU A 105 -1.71 18.90 28.15
CA GLU A 105 -0.64 18.20 28.85
C GLU A 105 0.04 17.19 27.92
N LEU A 106 1.37 17.14 27.94
CA LEU A 106 2.17 16.12 27.24
C LEU A 106 2.60 15.03 28.21
N TYR A 107 2.61 13.78 27.79
CA TYR A 107 3.12 12.66 28.58
C TYR A 107 3.84 11.65 27.69
N SER A 108 4.65 10.79 28.31
CA SER A 108 5.39 9.75 27.60
C SER A 108 4.66 8.41 27.68
N ASP A 109 4.52 7.75 26.53
CA ASP A 109 3.94 6.42 26.34
C ASP A 109 4.86 5.55 25.46
N ILE A 110 6.11 5.41 25.89
CA ILE A 110 7.14 4.64 25.15
C ILE A 110 6.68 3.20 24.94
N GLU A 111 6.08 2.55 25.95
CA GLU A 111 5.65 1.14 25.83
C GLU A 111 4.65 0.92 24.69
N ASN A 112 3.87 1.94 24.33
CA ASN A 112 2.97 1.93 23.18
C ASN A 112 3.46 2.83 22.03
N SER A 113 4.78 2.81 21.78
CA SER A 113 5.39 3.46 20.62
C SER A 113 6.25 2.50 19.79
N PHE A 114 6.63 2.96 18.59
CA PHE A 114 7.67 2.30 17.78
C PHE A 114 9.08 2.49 18.37
N THR A 115 9.30 3.55 19.14
CA THR A 115 10.60 3.86 19.75
C THR A 115 10.98 2.90 20.87
N ASP A 116 10.05 2.07 21.34
CA ASP A 116 10.33 0.96 22.24
C ASP A 116 11.14 -0.17 21.59
N ILE A 117 11.01 -0.37 20.27
CA ILE A 117 11.61 -1.50 19.54
C ILE A 117 12.56 -1.10 18.41
N ALA A 118 12.64 0.19 18.06
CA ALA A 118 13.49 0.70 17.00
C ALA A 118 13.98 2.13 17.29
N ASN A 119 15.07 2.52 16.64
CA ASN A 119 15.47 3.92 16.53
C ASN A 119 14.55 4.58 15.49
N VAL A 120 13.82 5.63 15.82
CA VAL A 120 12.82 6.22 14.90
C VAL A 120 13.12 7.68 14.63
N ILE A 121 13.09 8.08 13.36
CA ILE A 121 13.15 9.47 12.91
C ILE A 121 11.77 9.86 12.38
N TYR A 122 11.14 10.83 13.01
CA TYR A 122 9.97 11.51 12.49
C TYR A 122 10.41 12.74 11.71
N ILE A 123 9.91 12.92 10.50
CA ILE A 123 10.32 14.00 9.61
C ILE A 123 9.15 14.83 9.13
N ASP A 124 9.36 16.13 9.05
CA ASP A 124 8.45 17.02 8.33
C ASP A 124 8.93 17.11 6.88
N GLN A 125 8.20 16.49 5.97
CA GLN A 125 8.54 16.53 4.55
C GLN A 125 7.26 16.60 3.70
N PRO A 126 7.31 17.22 2.49
CA PRO A 126 8.43 17.97 1.89
C PRO A 126 8.62 19.36 2.54
N TYR A 127 9.40 20.25 1.89
CA TYR A 127 9.51 21.66 2.33
C TYR A 127 8.14 22.33 2.48
N GLY A 128 7.99 23.13 3.54
CA GLY A 128 6.75 23.80 3.91
C GLY A 128 5.90 23.04 4.94
N VAL A 129 6.18 21.75 5.17
CA VAL A 129 5.46 20.94 6.17
C VAL A 129 6.02 21.20 7.57
N GLY A 130 5.17 21.35 8.59
CA GLY A 130 5.59 21.54 9.97
C GLY A 130 6.65 22.63 10.13
N TYR A 131 7.84 22.28 10.64
CA TYR A 131 8.97 23.21 10.74
C TYR A 131 9.91 23.23 9.52
N SER A 132 9.68 22.39 8.51
CA SER A 132 10.49 22.37 7.28
C SER A 132 10.15 23.53 6.36
N TYR A 133 11.17 24.13 5.72
CA TYR A 133 10.97 25.31 4.86
C TYR A 133 11.97 25.36 3.70
N SER A 134 11.63 26.16 2.69
CA SER A 134 12.49 26.50 1.55
C SER A 134 11.94 27.75 0.85
N ASP A 135 12.80 28.41 0.08
CA ASP A 135 12.45 29.47 -0.86
C ASP A 135 11.80 28.92 -2.16
N SER A 136 11.67 27.59 -2.30
CA SER A 136 11.06 26.95 -3.47
C SER A 136 10.29 25.68 -3.11
N ASP A 137 9.21 25.44 -3.84
CA ASP A 137 8.33 24.29 -3.61
C ASP A 137 8.85 23.00 -4.24
N VAL A 138 8.48 21.89 -3.60
CA VAL A 138 8.61 20.53 -4.14
C VAL A 138 7.23 20.09 -4.66
N THR A 139 7.19 19.53 -5.87
CA THR A 139 5.93 19.30 -6.62
C THR A 139 5.75 17.87 -7.13
N ASN A 140 6.74 17.01 -6.92
CA ASN A 140 6.69 15.61 -7.37
C ASN A 140 7.61 14.69 -6.56
N GLY A 141 7.34 13.39 -6.63
CA GLY A 141 8.07 12.33 -5.94
C GLY A 141 9.57 12.33 -6.23
N LYS A 142 10.00 12.61 -7.48
CA LYS A 142 11.44 12.66 -7.81
C LYS A 142 12.20 13.70 -6.99
N GLN A 143 11.65 14.92 -6.88
CA GLN A 143 12.25 15.97 -6.05
C GLN A 143 12.26 15.56 -4.57
N VAL A 144 11.18 14.93 -4.07
CA VAL A 144 11.15 14.36 -2.71
C VAL A 144 12.28 13.35 -2.51
N GLY A 145 12.44 12.41 -3.44
CA GLY A 145 13.49 11.38 -3.37
C GLY A 145 14.90 11.98 -3.25
N GLN A 146 15.21 13.01 -4.03
CA GLN A 146 16.50 13.72 -4.01
C GLN A 146 16.74 14.45 -2.68
N VAL A 147 15.71 15.12 -2.16
CA VAL A 147 15.78 15.79 -0.86
C VAL A 147 16.01 14.76 0.25
N MET A 148 15.30 13.64 0.22
CA MET A 148 15.39 12.61 1.25
C MET A 148 16.69 11.81 1.21
N LEU A 149 17.28 11.58 0.03
CA LEU A 149 18.63 11.04 -0.09
C LEU A 149 19.65 11.96 0.61
N THR A 150 19.58 13.26 0.31
CA THR A 150 20.48 14.27 0.89
C THR A 150 20.28 14.39 2.41
N PHE A 151 19.03 14.35 2.87
CA PHE A 151 18.70 14.30 4.29
C PHE A 151 19.37 13.12 4.97
N MET A 152 19.23 11.90 4.44
CA MET A 152 19.82 10.71 5.06
C MET A 152 21.34 10.74 5.09
N GLN A 153 21.99 11.22 4.03
CA GLN A 153 23.44 11.39 4.00
C GLN A 153 23.92 12.32 5.14
N LYS A 154 23.28 13.50 5.29
CA LYS A 154 23.60 14.46 6.34
C LYS A 154 23.21 13.97 7.73
N PHE A 155 22.09 13.25 7.86
CA PHE A 155 21.70 12.63 9.12
C PHE A 155 22.77 11.66 9.61
N TYR A 156 23.35 10.84 8.73
CA TYR A 156 24.45 9.93 9.08
C TYR A 156 25.78 10.66 9.36
N GLU A 157 25.97 11.90 8.92
CA GLU A 157 27.11 12.71 9.34
C GLU A 157 26.96 13.16 10.81
N ILE A 158 25.73 13.46 11.24
CA ILE A 158 25.41 13.89 12.61
C ILE A 158 25.33 12.68 13.58
N TYR A 159 24.82 11.55 13.09
CA TYR A 159 24.60 10.31 13.83
C TYR A 159 25.27 9.11 13.11
N PRO A 160 26.62 9.08 13.03
CA PRO A 160 27.36 8.07 12.27
C PRO A 160 27.17 6.64 12.78
N GLU A 161 26.81 6.47 14.05
CA GLU A 161 26.48 5.17 14.62
C GLU A 161 25.23 4.55 14.00
N GLN A 162 24.29 5.37 13.53
CA GLN A 162 23.05 4.91 12.90
C GLN A 162 23.29 4.32 11.50
N LYS A 163 24.37 4.72 10.82
CA LYS A 163 24.74 4.16 9.50
C LYS A 163 25.09 2.68 9.54
N LYS A 164 25.37 2.14 10.74
CA LYS A 164 25.64 0.72 10.97
C LYS A 164 24.37 -0.12 11.09
N LEU A 165 23.22 0.53 11.23
CA LEU A 165 21.92 -0.12 11.38
C LEU A 165 21.24 -0.19 10.03
N ASP A 166 20.55 -1.30 9.81
CA ASP A 166 19.65 -1.48 8.68
C ASP A 166 18.49 -0.47 8.75
N LEU A 167 18.23 0.21 7.63
CA LEU A 167 17.20 1.24 7.47
C LEU A 167 15.87 0.63 7.00
N ILE A 168 14.82 0.92 7.74
CA ILE A 168 13.42 0.72 7.35
C ILE A 168 12.82 2.09 7.01
N ILE A 169 12.18 2.21 5.85
CA ILE A 169 11.32 3.35 5.55
C ILE A 169 9.88 2.92 5.79
N ALA A 170 9.13 3.70 6.57
CA ALA A 170 7.77 3.40 6.97
C ALA A 170 6.88 4.64 6.87
N GLY A 171 5.58 4.47 6.66
CA GLY A 171 4.67 5.61 6.57
C GLY A 171 3.26 5.22 6.13
N ASN A 172 2.36 6.20 6.20
CA ASN A 172 0.94 6.02 5.93
C ASN A 172 0.40 6.89 4.78
N SER A 173 -0.72 6.47 4.17
CA SER A 173 -1.49 7.31 3.25
C SER A 173 -0.66 7.77 2.03
N TYR A 174 -0.60 9.09 1.76
CA TYR A 174 0.23 9.67 0.69
C TYR A 174 1.73 9.38 0.83
N ALA A 175 2.21 8.93 2.00
CA ALA A 175 3.56 8.37 2.10
C ALA A 175 3.78 7.20 1.13
N GLY A 176 2.70 6.55 0.68
CA GLY A 176 2.68 5.60 -0.42
C GLY A 176 3.34 6.11 -1.72
N HIS A 177 3.37 7.42 -1.96
CA HIS A 177 4.12 8.08 -3.05
C HIS A 177 5.53 8.53 -2.63
N PHE A 178 5.66 9.09 -1.42
CA PHE A 178 6.93 9.64 -0.93
C PHE A 178 7.99 8.57 -0.68
N MET A 179 7.61 7.51 0.01
CA MET A 179 8.52 6.43 0.38
C MET A 179 9.15 5.73 -0.83
N PRO A 180 8.37 5.26 -1.85
CA PRO A 180 9.00 4.58 -2.98
C PRO A 180 9.91 5.52 -3.78
N SER A 181 9.61 6.81 -3.84
CA SER A 181 10.50 7.81 -4.44
C SER A 181 11.83 7.92 -3.69
N ALA A 182 11.80 8.02 -2.36
CA ALA A 182 13.01 8.04 -1.53
C ALA A 182 13.83 6.75 -1.62
N VAL A 183 13.17 5.58 -1.52
CA VAL A 183 13.85 4.28 -1.63
C VAL A 183 14.52 4.13 -2.99
N ASN A 184 13.84 4.50 -4.09
CA ASN A 184 14.42 4.36 -5.42
C ASN A 184 15.64 5.25 -5.63
N GLU A 185 15.62 6.48 -5.14
CA GLU A 185 16.78 7.39 -5.21
C GLU A 185 17.96 6.82 -4.39
N ILE A 186 17.69 6.26 -3.20
CA ILE A 186 18.70 5.57 -2.38
C ILE A 186 19.27 4.34 -3.09
N LEU A 187 18.42 3.52 -3.70
CA LEU A 187 18.84 2.33 -4.44
C LEU A 187 19.69 2.70 -5.66
N ASP A 188 19.35 3.77 -6.37
CA ASP A 188 20.11 4.24 -7.51
C ASP A 188 21.46 4.82 -7.07
N PHE A 189 21.52 5.62 -6.00
CA PHE A 189 22.76 6.06 -5.38
C PHE A 189 23.66 4.87 -4.96
N ASN A 190 23.08 3.86 -4.32
CA ASN A 190 23.81 2.69 -3.81
C ASN A 190 24.44 1.81 -4.91
N LYS A 191 24.03 1.94 -6.18
CA LYS A 191 24.64 1.22 -7.31
C LYS A 191 26.07 1.68 -7.57
N ASP A 192 26.28 2.99 -7.48
CA ASP A 192 27.55 3.64 -7.81
C ASP A 192 28.37 4.02 -6.57
N ALA A 193 27.73 4.04 -5.38
CA ALA A 193 28.39 4.35 -4.12
C ALA A 193 29.43 3.28 -3.69
N SER A 194 30.50 3.74 -3.04
CA SER A 194 31.47 2.86 -2.37
C SER A 194 30.79 2.08 -1.24
N ALA A 195 31.38 0.96 -0.81
CA ALA A 195 30.78 0.12 0.24
C ALA A 195 30.53 0.89 1.55
N ASP A 196 31.42 1.82 1.90
CA ASP A 196 31.32 2.63 3.12
C ASP A 196 30.30 3.78 2.99
N ASP A 197 29.97 4.18 1.75
CA ASP A 197 29.04 5.27 1.47
C ASP A 197 27.59 4.80 1.35
N LYS A 198 27.36 3.52 1.05
CA LYS A 198 26.03 2.95 0.88
C LYS A 198 25.14 3.18 2.09
N ILE A 199 23.88 3.50 1.80
CA ILE A 199 22.82 3.53 2.80
C ILE A 199 22.30 2.10 2.97
N PRO A 200 22.27 1.54 4.19
CA PRO A 200 21.91 0.14 4.44
C PRO A 200 20.40 -0.09 4.36
N MET A 201 19.81 0.10 3.18
CA MET A 201 18.37 -0.09 2.95
C MET A 201 17.95 -1.55 3.20
N TYR A 202 17.01 -1.76 4.13
CA TYR A 202 16.56 -3.08 4.55
C TYR A 202 15.10 -3.34 4.19
N GLY A 203 14.18 -2.44 4.56
CA GLY A 203 12.75 -2.70 4.44
C GLY A 203 11.87 -1.49 4.18
N LEU A 204 10.68 -1.76 3.65
CA LEU A 204 9.62 -0.80 3.36
C LEU A 204 8.32 -1.27 4.02
N LEU A 205 7.78 -0.47 4.93
CA LEU A 205 6.57 -0.78 5.70
C LEU A 205 5.47 0.23 5.36
N VAL A 206 4.42 -0.22 4.65
CA VAL A 206 3.40 0.65 4.07
C VAL A 206 2.05 0.44 4.73
N GLU A 207 1.56 1.47 5.40
CA GLU A 207 0.28 1.52 6.10
C GLU A 207 -0.76 2.25 5.23
N ASP A 208 -1.81 1.58 4.78
CA ASP A 208 -2.89 2.19 3.95
C ASP A 208 -2.37 3.19 2.90
N GLY A 209 -1.38 2.73 2.12
CA GLY A 209 -0.65 3.60 1.19
C GLY A 209 -1.44 3.93 -0.06
N TYR A 210 -1.46 5.21 -0.45
CA TYR A 210 -1.90 5.69 -1.75
C TYR A 210 -0.77 5.51 -2.78
N VAL A 211 -0.99 4.63 -3.76
CA VAL A 211 0.03 4.08 -4.69
C VAL A 211 -0.47 4.05 -6.14
N ASP A 212 -1.67 3.53 -6.36
CA ASP A 212 -2.34 3.50 -7.66
C ASP A 212 -3.64 4.30 -7.55
N PRO A 213 -3.59 5.60 -7.90
CA PRO A 213 -4.72 6.52 -7.86
C PRO A 213 -5.99 5.98 -8.54
N ILE A 214 -5.86 5.34 -9.69
CA ILE A 214 -7.03 4.95 -10.49
C ILE A 214 -7.65 3.71 -9.87
N THR A 215 -6.83 2.70 -9.61
CA THR A 215 -7.28 1.41 -9.08
C THR A 215 -7.83 1.53 -7.68
N GLN A 216 -7.18 2.29 -6.79
CA GLN A 216 -7.62 2.40 -5.40
C GLN A 216 -8.96 3.12 -5.26
N ARG A 217 -9.30 4.04 -6.17
CA ARG A 217 -10.62 4.70 -6.19
C ARG A 217 -11.78 3.74 -6.46
N LEU A 218 -11.53 2.64 -7.16
CA LEU A 218 -12.58 1.62 -7.38
C LEU A 218 -13.09 1.10 -6.04
N SER A 219 -12.19 0.94 -5.06
CA SER A 219 -12.45 0.33 -3.73
C SER A 219 -13.54 1.04 -2.93
N ILE A 220 -13.65 2.36 -3.09
CA ILE A 220 -14.58 3.21 -2.35
C ILE A 220 -16.00 2.72 -2.57
N LYS A 221 -16.38 2.45 -3.84
CA LYS A 221 -17.72 1.96 -4.19
C LYS A 221 -18.01 0.60 -3.58
N GLN A 222 -17.07 -0.35 -3.65
CA GLN A 222 -17.30 -1.70 -3.12
C GLN A 222 -17.42 -1.69 -1.61
N LEU A 223 -16.59 -0.91 -0.91
CA LEU A 223 -16.69 -0.75 0.54
C LEU A 223 -18.01 -0.08 0.90
N ALA A 224 -18.36 1.04 0.26
CA ALA A 224 -19.59 1.78 0.55
C ALA A 224 -20.86 0.92 0.34
N LEU A 225 -20.89 0.07 -0.70
CA LEU A 225 -21.98 -0.90 -0.89
C LEU A 225 -21.98 -1.98 0.20
N GLY A 226 -20.79 -2.46 0.58
CA GLY A 226 -20.63 -3.53 1.57
C GLY A 226 -20.98 -3.10 3.00
N THR A 227 -20.78 -1.83 3.34
CA THR A 227 -21.09 -1.25 4.66
C THR A 227 -22.46 -0.58 4.71
N GLY A 228 -23.11 -0.37 3.57
CA GLY A 228 -24.43 0.25 3.48
C GLY A 228 -24.41 1.78 3.36
N LEU A 229 -23.23 2.40 3.24
CA LEU A 229 -23.07 3.83 2.95
C LEU A 229 -23.62 4.22 1.58
N LEU A 230 -23.53 3.31 0.60
CA LEU A 230 -24.14 3.46 -0.72
C LEU A 230 -25.31 2.49 -0.88
N THR A 231 -26.48 3.01 -1.21
CA THR A 231 -27.66 2.21 -1.52
C THR A 231 -27.77 1.94 -3.03
N LEU A 232 -28.44 0.84 -3.40
CA LEU A 232 -28.52 0.40 -4.80
C LEU A 232 -29.22 1.40 -5.73
N ASP A 233 -30.08 2.27 -5.21
CA ASP A 233 -30.78 3.31 -5.96
C ASP A 233 -29.89 4.50 -6.34
N LEU A 234 -28.77 4.72 -5.62
CA LEU A 234 -27.80 5.79 -5.86
C LEU A 234 -26.57 5.36 -6.68
N VAL A 235 -26.49 4.07 -7.04
CA VAL A 235 -25.33 3.52 -7.77
C VAL A 235 -25.12 4.22 -9.10
N LYS A 236 -26.17 4.61 -9.82
CA LYS A 236 -26.03 5.26 -11.13
C LYS A 236 -25.45 6.66 -11.03
N GLU A 237 -25.87 7.40 -10.01
CA GLU A 237 -25.37 8.72 -9.67
C GLU A 237 -23.90 8.64 -9.28
N TYR A 238 -23.54 7.67 -8.44
CA TYR A 238 -22.16 7.40 -8.06
C TYR A 238 -21.30 7.05 -9.28
N GLU A 239 -21.73 6.09 -10.10
CA GLU A 239 -21.00 5.69 -11.33
C GLU A 239 -20.84 6.86 -12.30
N ALA A 240 -21.81 7.79 -12.37
CA ALA A 240 -21.67 8.98 -13.19
C ALA A 240 -20.58 9.94 -12.69
N LEU A 241 -20.37 10.03 -11.37
CA LEU A 241 -19.29 10.82 -10.77
C LEU A 241 -17.94 10.12 -10.95
N GLU A 242 -17.89 8.81 -10.73
CA GLU A 242 -16.72 7.96 -10.97
C GLU A 242 -16.20 8.12 -12.41
N ASN A 243 -17.08 7.97 -13.41
CA ASN A 243 -16.70 8.17 -14.82
C ASN A 243 -16.16 9.58 -15.12
N LYS A 244 -16.70 10.61 -14.48
CA LYS A 244 -16.22 12.00 -14.66
C LYS A 244 -14.84 12.20 -14.05
N CYS A 245 -14.61 11.60 -12.87
CA CYS A 245 -13.30 11.56 -12.23
C CYS A 245 -12.27 10.88 -13.13
N GLU A 246 -12.52 9.65 -13.56
CA GLU A 246 -11.60 8.87 -14.40
C GLU A 246 -11.24 9.61 -15.70
N GLN A 247 -12.24 10.13 -16.42
CA GLN A 247 -12.00 10.89 -17.65
C GLN A 247 -11.17 12.14 -17.40
N SER A 248 -11.39 12.82 -16.28
CA SER A 248 -10.66 14.05 -15.98
C SER A 248 -9.19 13.84 -15.66
N ILE A 249 -8.79 12.67 -15.14
CA ILE A 249 -7.38 12.36 -14.91
C ILE A 249 -6.57 12.53 -16.20
N PHE A 250 -7.15 12.12 -17.34
CA PHE A 250 -6.49 12.20 -18.65
C PHE A 250 -6.81 13.47 -19.44
N LEU A 251 -8.05 13.97 -19.34
CA LEU A 251 -8.55 15.06 -20.20
C LEU A 251 -8.51 16.44 -19.54
N ASP A 252 -8.48 16.49 -18.21
CA ASP A 252 -8.57 17.73 -17.43
C ASP A 252 -7.91 17.55 -16.03
N PRO A 253 -6.60 17.22 -15.99
CA PRO A 253 -5.90 16.86 -14.76
C PRO A 253 -5.93 17.98 -13.71
N GLU A 254 -5.98 19.25 -14.15
CA GLU A 254 -6.12 20.42 -13.29
C GLU A 254 -7.34 20.36 -12.36
N ASN A 255 -8.45 19.82 -12.87
CA ASN A 255 -9.71 19.72 -12.14
C ASN A 255 -10.02 18.28 -11.70
N ALA A 256 -9.14 17.31 -11.99
CA ALA A 256 -9.40 15.91 -11.72
C ALA A 256 -9.63 15.66 -10.23
N PHE A 257 -8.80 16.26 -9.39
CA PHE A 257 -8.92 16.16 -7.93
C PHE A 257 -10.34 16.54 -7.43
N SER A 258 -10.85 17.70 -7.86
CA SER A 258 -12.18 18.18 -7.49
C SER A 258 -13.30 17.25 -7.98
N LYS A 259 -13.18 16.75 -9.22
CA LYS A 259 -14.16 15.81 -9.79
C LYS A 259 -14.16 14.47 -9.07
N CYS A 260 -13.00 13.99 -8.64
CA CYS A 260 -12.87 12.76 -7.85
C CYS A 260 -13.43 12.92 -6.44
N LYS A 261 -13.24 14.08 -5.80
CA LYS A 261 -13.80 14.38 -4.48
C LYS A 261 -15.34 14.33 -4.47
N ALA A 262 -15.99 14.59 -5.60
CA ALA A 262 -17.45 14.58 -5.68
C ALA A 262 -18.07 13.23 -5.33
N MET A 263 -17.38 12.10 -5.58
CA MET A 263 -17.82 10.77 -5.17
C MET A 263 -17.98 10.71 -3.65
N ASN A 264 -16.97 11.16 -2.91
CA ASN A 264 -16.94 11.19 -1.46
C ASN A 264 -18.00 12.17 -0.90
N SER A 265 -18.21 13.31 -1.58
CA SER A 265 -19.22 14.28 -1.19
C SER A 265 -20.65 13.75 -1.29
N LEU A 266 -21.00 13.09 -2.41
CA LEU A 266 -22.32 12.45 -2.57
C LEU A 266 -22.62 11.52 -1.39
N LEU A 267 -21.60 10.76 -1.06
CA LEU A 267 -21.59 9.69 -0.10
C LEU A 267 -21.69 10.21 1.35
N SER A 268 -20.95 11.28 1.68
CA SER A 268 -21.05 12.00 2.94
C SER A 268 -22.42 12.69 3.11
N ASP A 269 -22.95 13.28 2.04
CA ASP A 269 -24.26 13.96 2.04
C ASP A 269 -25.41 12.98 2.29
N THR A 270 -25.30 11.75 1.78
CA THR A 270 -26.36 10.73 1.90
C THR A 270 -26.37 10.01 3.25
N ASP A 271 -25.21 9.85 3.89
CA ASP A 271 -25.08 9.13 5.17
C ASP A 271 -25.01 10.04 6.41
N GLY A 272 -25.00 11.37 6.20
CA GLY A 272 -25.08 12.35 7.27
C GLY A 272 -23.73 12.63 7.93
N ASN A 273 -22.75 13.01 7.10
CA ASN A 273 -21.37 13.37 7.46
C ASN A 273 -20.53 12.18 7.93
N TRP A 274 -20.57 11.09 7.17
CA TRP A 274 -19.63 9.97 7.34
C TRP A 274 -18.17 10.46 7.11
N GLU A 275 -17.23 9.87 7.87
CA GLU A 275 -15.78 10.06 7.72
C GLU A 275 -15.11 9.01 6.80
N ILE A 276 -14.46 9.44 5.71
CA ILE A 276 -13.86 8.52 4.73
C ILE A 276 -12.66 7.73 5.27
N MET A 277 -11.98 8.28 6.27
CA MET A 277 -10.86 7.64 6.95
C MET A 277 -11.27 6.42 7.78
N ASP A 278 -12.50 6.37 8.29
CA ASP A 278 -13.06 5.19 8.95
C ASP A 278 -14.57 5.18 8.76
N VAL A 279 -15.05 4.28 7.89
CA VAL A 279 -16.47 4.19 7.52
C VAL A 279 -17.40 3.81 8.67
N ARG A 280 -16.86 3.50 9.86
CA ARG A 280 -17.62 3.24 11.09
C ARG A 280 -17.86 4.51 11.91
N ASP A 281 -17.15 5.59 11.62
CA ASP A 281 -17.17 6.83 12.40
C ASP A 281 -17.82 8.00 11.63
N LYS A 282 -18.11 9.07 12.37
CA LYS A 282 -18.64 10.33 11.83
C LYS A 282 -17.57 11.41 11.87
N ALA A 283 -17.63 12.32 10.90
CA ALA A 283 -16.67 13.42 10.79
C ALA A 283 -16.62 14.26 12.09
N GLY A 284 -15.41 14.51 12.61
CA GLY A 284 -15.20 15.35 13.80
C GLY A 284 -14.25 14.81 14.89
N ALA A 285 -13.63 13.64 14.71
CA ALA A 285 -12.78 13.01 15.72
C ALA A 285 -11.43 13.74 15.99
N PHE A 286 -11.04 14.72 15.16
CA PHE A 286 -9.77 15.46 15.28
C PHE A 286 -9.87 16.80 16.04
N SER A 287 -10.68 16.87 17.09
CA SER A 287 -11.01 18.14 17.78
C SER A 287 -9.86 18.79 18.57
N VAL A 288 -8.65 18.22 18.57
CA VAL A 288 -7.49 18.71 19.35
C VAL A 288 -6.40 19.33 18.46
N LEU A 289 -6.48 19.20 17.13
CA LEU A 289 -5.41 19.63 16.21
C LEU A 289 -5.05 21.11 16.34
N ASN A 290 -6.03 22.01 16.49
CA ASN A 290 -5.75 23.45 16.65
C ASN A 290 -4.94 23.75 17.92
N LEU A 291 -5.17 23.00 19.01
CA LEU A 291 -4.40 23.19 20.25
C LEU A 291 -2.97 22.68 20.10
N VAL A 292 -2.75 21.67 19.26
CA VAL A 292 -1.42 21.15 18.94
C VAL A 292 -0.65 22.16 18.08
N ASP A 293 -1.29 22.75 17.08
CA ASP A 293 -0.69 23.82 16.27
C ASP A 293 -0.27 25.01 17.14
N ASP A 294 -1.19 25.53 17.96
CA ASP A 294 -0.91 26.63 18.89
C ASP A 294 0.26 26.31 19.85
N TYR A 295 0.39 25.05 20.27
CA TYR A 295 1.47 24.60 21.15
C TYR A 295 2.84 24.67 20.46
N PHE A 296 2.93 24.23 19.20
CA PHE A 296 4.18 24.25 18.43
C PHE A 296 4.49 25.63 17.81
N GLU A 297 3.56 26.56 17.81
CA GLU A 297 3.84 27.98 17.52
C GLU A 297 4.47 28.73 18.72
N ASP A 298 4.47 28.16 19.93
CA ASP A 298 5.08 28.80 21.10
C ASP A 298 6.61 28.89 20.98
N GLU A 299 7.17 30.10 21.10
CA GLU A 299 8.62 30.34 21.01
C GLU A 299 9.46 29.52 22.00
N THR A 300 8.91 29.20 23.18
CA THR A 300 9.59 28.36 24.17
C THR A 300 9.71 26.94 23.66
N VAL A 301 8.63 26.40 23.10
CA VAL A 301 8.61 25.07 22.49
C VAL A 301 9.55 25.04 21.30
N GLN A 302 9.51 26.05 20.43
CA GLN A 302 10.43 26.16 19.29
C GLN A 302 11.92 26.18 19.71
N LYS A 303 12.25 26.85 20.82
CA LYS A 303 13.61 26.80 21.39
C LYS A 303 13.94 25.42 21.96
N GLN A 304 13.02 24.78 22.69
CA GLN A 304 13.19 23.42 23.20
C GLN A 304 13.38 22.40 22.07
N MET A 305 12.79 22.66 20.90
CA MET A 305 12.85 21.84 19.70
C MET A 305 14.02 22.17 18.76
N ASN A 306 14.91 23.09 19.16
CA ASN A 306 16.09 23.54 18.39
C ASN A 306 15.73 24.13 17.00
N VAL A 307 14.61 24.84 16.90
CA VAL A 307 14.20 25.58 15.68
C VAL A 307 14.14 27.10 15.88
N GLY A 308 14.12 27.57 17.14
CA GLY A 308 13.93 28.98 17.47
C GLY A 308 15.04 29.94 17.01
N ASP A 309 16.25 29.45 16.71
CA ASP A 309 17.36 30.27 16.21
C ASP A 309 17.29 30.54 14.69
N SER A 310 16.44 29.82 13.96
CA SER A 310 16.23 29.98 12.52
C SER A 310 15.22 31.08 12.15
N GLY A 311 14.70 31.80 13.15
CA GLY A 311 13.64 32.80 13.00
C GLY A 311 12.28 32.26 13.43
N ASN A 312 11.23 33.09 13.31
CA ASN A 312 9.87 32.71 13.69
C ASN A 312 9.27 31.82 12.58
N ILE A 313 9.55 30.51 12.64
CA ILE A 313 8.98 29.52 11.72
C ILE A 313 7.55 29.22 12.20
N SER A 314 6.55 29.48 11.37
CA SER A 314 5.17 29.09 11.68
C SER A 314 5.04 27.58 11.53
N PHE A 315 4.33 26.97 12.47
CA PHE A 315 4.04 25.56 12.45
C PHE A 315 2.60 25.33 12.02
N SER A 316 2.38 24.30 11.21
CA SER A 316 1.06 23.73 11.02
C SER A 316 1.16 22.23 10.84
N HIS A 317 0.27 21.50 11.50
CA HIS A 317 0.13 20.06 11.34
C HIS A 317 -0.16 19.66 9.88
N PHE A 318 -0.82 20.53 9.10
CA PHE A 318 -1.15 20.24 7.70
C PHE A 318 -0.95 21.45 6.78
N ASN A 319 -0.05 21.32 5.80
CA ASN A 319 0.20 22.38 4.82
C ASN A 319 -0.64 22.21 3.54
N GLY A 320 -1.70 23.02 3.41
CA GLY A 320 -2.56 23.03 2.22
C GLY A 320 -1.90 23.52 0.93
N THR A 321 -0.80 24.29 1.00
CA THR A 321 -0.02 24.69 -0.20
C THR A 321 0.72 23.49 -0.76
N VAL A 322 1.40 22.72 0.10
CA VAL A 322 2.05 21.46 -0.28
C VAL A 322 1.02 20.50 -0.88
N TYR A 323 -0.15 20.39 -0.24
CA TYR A 323 -1.26 19.58 -0.77
C TYR A 323 -1.61 19.93 -2.22
N ASN A 324 -1.80 21.22 -2.49
CA ASN A 324 -2.15 21.70 -3.83
C ASN A 324 -1.01 21.53 -4.84
N ASN A 325 0.24 21.70 -4.41
CA ASN A 325 1.42 21.56 -5.26
C ASN A 325 1.65 20.12 -5.73
N MET A 326 1.24 19.15 -4.91
CA MET A 326 1.37 17.71 -5.20
C MET A 326 0.18 17.11 -5.97
N LYS A 327 -0.84 17.91 -6.33
CA LYS A 327 -2.08 17.39 -6.94
C LYS A 327 -1.87 16.56 -8.22
N PHE A 328 -0.82 16.85 -8.99
CA PHE A 328 -0.49 16.09 -10.21
C PHE A 328 0.31 14.83 -9.90
N ASP A 329 1.20 14.91 -8.92
CA ASP A 329 1.94 13.77 -8.41
C ASP A 329 0.98 12.71 -7.87
N GLY A 330 -0.09 13.13 -7.18
CA GLY A 330 -1.14 12.22 -6.69
C GLY A 330 -2.02 11.59 -7.79
N LEU A 331 -1.73 11.83 -9.07
CA LEU A 331 -2.33 11.12 -10.21
C LEU A 331 -1.36 10.12 -10.87
N VAL A 332 -0.11 10.05 -10.41
CA VAL A 332 0.91 9.14 -10.92
C VAL A 332 0.67 7.73 -10.39
N ASP A 333 0.86 6.74 -11.24
CA ASP A 333 0.89 5.33 -10.84
C ASP A 333 2.31 4.97 -10.37
N ASP A 334 2.45 4.67 -9.07
CA ASP A 334 3.72 4.34 -8.45
C ASP A 334 3.97 2.83 -8.31
N VAL A 335 3.06 1.96 -8.79
CA VAL A 335 3.26 0.50 -8.81
C VAL A 335 4.62 0.10 -9.42
N PRO A 336 5.11 0.73 -10.53
CA PRO A 336 6.44 0.42 -11.06
C PRO A 336 7.60 0.70 -10.09
N LEU A 337 7.46 1.71 -9.22
CA LEU A 337 8.47 2.00 -8.21
C LEU A 337 8.51 0.91 -7.14
N TYR A 338 7.34 0.40 -6.72
CA TYR A 338 7.23 -0.74 -5.81
C TYR A 338 7.80 -2.02 -6.40
N GLU A 339 7.56 -2.28 -7.69
CA GLU A 339 8.14 -3.44 -8.39
C GLU A 339 9.67 -3.40 -8.35
N LYS A 340 10.27 -2.25 -8.69
CA LYS A 340 11.73 -2.05 -8.60
C LYS A 340 12.26 -2.24 -7.18
N ILE A 341 11.54 -1.77 -6.17
CA ILE A 341 11.93 -1.93 -4.75
C ILE A 341 11.95 -3.39 -4.36
N VAL A 342 10.86 -4.12 -4.59
CA VAL A 342 10.77 -5.54 -4.23
C VAL A 342 11.80 -6.37 -5.01
N ASP A 343 12.01 -6.07 -6.29
CA ASP A 343 12.98 -6.77 -7.13
C ASP A 343 14.43 -6.57 -6.67
N SER A 344 14.73 -5.41 -6.08
CA SER A 344 16.05 -5.12 -5.50
C SER A 344 16.36 -5.93 -4.22
N GLY A 345 15.37 -6.60 -3.64
CA GLY A 345 15.51 -7.40 -2.42
C GLY A 345 15.19 -6.67 -1.12
N VAL A 346 14.78 -5.40 -1.19
CA VAL A 346 14.20 -4.67 -0.05
C VAL A 346 12.95 -5.42 0.42
N LYS A 347 12.87 -5.65 1.73
CA LYS A 347 11.78 -6.40 2.36
C LYS A 347 10.54 -5.52 2.44
N THR A 348 9.41 -5.97 1.92
CA THR A 348 8.21 -5.12 1.88
C THR A 348 7.05 -5.75 2.64
N ILE A 349 6.44 -4.98 3.54
CA ILE A 349 5.16 -5.31 4.15
C ILE A 349 4.19 -4.20 3.82
N VAL A 350 3.10 -4.54 3.15
CA VAL A 350 1.97 -3.66 2.87
C VAL A 350 0.82 -4.11 3.73
N PHE A 351 0.16 -3.20 4.43
CA PHE A 351 -0.96 -3.57 5.28
C PHE A 351 -2.06 -2.52 5.28
N SER A 352 -3.30 -3.00 5.36
CA SER A 352 -4.47 -2.14 5.17
C SER A 352 -5.65 -2.41 6.09
N GLY A 353 -6.30 -1.35 6.53
CA GLY A 353 -7.49 -1.38 7.38
C GLY A 353 -8.75 -1.82 6.62
N THR A 354 -9.55 -2.70 7.21
CA THR A 354 -10.80 -3.18 6.59
C THR A 354 -11.89 -2.11 6.44
N PHE A 355 -11.79 -1.01 7.18
CA PHE A 355 -12.76 0.08 7.21
C PHE A 355 -12.19 1.41 6.69
N ASP A 356 -10.97 1.38 6.12
CA ASP A 356 -10.44 2.52 5.37
C ASP A 356 -11.18 2.68 4.02
N GLY A 357 -11.84 3.82 3.85
CA GLY A 357 -12.55 4.19 2.62
C GLY A 357 -11.73 4.98 1.62
N LEU A 358 -10.46 5.29 1.88
CA LEU A 358 -9.53 5.92 0.94
C LEU A 358 -8.68 4.91 0.20
N ASP A 359 -7.78 4.25 0.94
CA ASP A 359 -6.66 3.47 0.40
C ASP A 359 -6.71 1.99 0.84
N GLY A 360 -7.89 1.59 1.31
CA GLY A 360 -8.11 0.34 2.00
C GLY A 360 -8.06 -0.92 1.13
N VAL A 361 -8.43 -2.02 1.79
CA VAL A 361 -8.10 -3.41 1.43
C VAL A 361 -8.35 -3.82 -0.02
N TYR A 362 -9.44 -3.38 -0.65
CA TYR A 362 -9.75 -3.83 -2.01
C TYR A 362 -8.81 -3.19 -3.06
N GLY A 363 -8.59 -1.87 -2.94
CA GLY A 363 -7.70 -1.14 -3.84
C GLY A 363 -6.26 -1.63 -3.69
N THR A 364 -5.81 -1.82 -2.45
CA THR A 364 -4.47 -2.33 -2.17
C THR A 364 -4.22 -3.71 -2.76
N GLN A 365 -5.22 -4.60 -2.68
CA GLN A 365 -5.11 -5.94 -3.24
C GLN A 365 -4.96 -5.94 -4.76
N LEU A 366 -5.60 -5.00 -5.46
CA LEU A 366 -5.53 -4.91 -6.90
C LEU A 366 -4.10 -4.52 -7.32
N TRP A 367 -3.55 -3.41 -6.82
CA TRP A 367 -2.21 -2.99 -7.23
C TRP A 367 -1.12 -3.95 -6.75
N VAL A 368 -1.26 -4.56 -5.56
CA VAL A 368 -0.32 -5.59 -5.09
C VAL A 368 -0.31 -6.79 -6.03
N GLN A 369 -1.45 -7.17 -6.61
CA GLN A 369 -1.53 -8.27 -7.59
C GLN A 369 -0.89 -7.92 -8.94
N GLU A 370 -0.61 -6.65 -9.20
CA GLU A 370 0.05 -6.23 -10.43
C GLU A 370 1.57 -6.40 -10.40
N LEU A 371 2.17 -6.49 -9.21
CA LEU A 371 3.61 -6.68 -9.06
C LEU A 371 4.08 -8.01 -9.68
N GLY A 372 5.22 -8.03 -10.37
CA GLY A 372 5.75 -9.24 -10.99
C GLY A 372 5.95 -10.40 -10.00
N ILE A 373 6.34 -10.11 -8.75
CA ILE A 373 6.46 -11.12 -7.69
C ILE A 373 5.12 -11.75 -7.31
N THR A 374 4.00 -11.05 -7.48
CA THR A 374 2.68 -11.59 -7.15
C THR A 374 2.04 -12.24 -8.36
N LYS A 375 2.21 -11.72 -9.59
CA LYS A 375 1.74 -12.34 -10.84
C LYS A 375 2.26 -13.78 -11.01
N ASN A 376 3.55 -13.98 -10.76
CA ASN A 376 4.19 -15.30 -10.89
C ASN A 376 3.80 -16.27 -9.75
N PHE A 377 3.39 -15.72 -8.60
CA PHE A 377 2.95 -16.48 -7.43
C PHE A 377 1.44 -16.41 -7.24
N GLY A 378 0.70 -15.87 -8.21
CA GLY A 378 -0.71 -15.50 -8.10
C GLY A 378 -1.61 -16.69 -7.77
N GLN A 379 -1.04 -17.91 -7.85
CA GLN A 379 -1.67 -19.17 -7.51
C GLN A 379 -1.07 -19.91 -6.30
N ALA A 380 0.03 -19.45 -5.70
CA ALA A 380 0.88 -20.27 -4.82
C ALA A 380 0.93 -19.89 -3.33
N SER A 381 0.64 -18.66 -2.91
CA SER A 381 0.68 -18.30 -1.47
C SER A 381 -0.68 -18.52 -0.80
N GLN A 382 -0.72 -19.42 0.18
CA GLN A 382 -1.91 -19.66 1.00
C GLN A 382 -2.16 -18.46 1.91
N LYS A 383 -3.43 -18.06 2.01
CA LYS A 383 -3.86 -17.02 2.95
C LYS A 383 -3.82 -17.59 4.37
N SER A 384 -3.18 -16.86 5.27
CA SER A 384 -3.05 -17.21 6.68
C SER A 384 -3.73 -16.17 7.57
N VAL A 385 -4.11 -16.58 8.78
CA VAL A 385 -4.64 -15.69 9.82
C VAL A 385 -3.46 -15.01 10.50
N TYR A 386 -3.47 -13.68 10.49
CA TYR A 386 -2.47 -12.88 11.18
C TYR A 386 -2.86 -12.81 12.66
N HIS A 387 -1.96 -13.28 13.50
CA HIS A 387 -2.08 -13.21 14.94
C HIS A 387 -1.03 -12.27 15.49
N TYR A 388 -1.29 -11.62 16.61
CA TYR A 388 -0.30 -10.77 17.27
C TYR A 388 -0.35 -10.95 18.79
N PRO A 389 0.79 -10.83 19.48
CA PRO A 389 0.82 -10.78 20.93
C PRO A 389 0.28 -9.43 21.40
N LYS A 390 -0.71 -9.44 22.30
CA LYS A 390 -1.16 -8.20 22.93
C LYS A 390 -0.27 -7.87 24.12
N ALA A 391 0.28 -6.65 24.15
CA ALA A 391 1.19 -6.23 25.22
C ALA A 391 0.57 -6.41 26.61
N GLY A 392 1.32 -6.98 27.55
CA GLY A 392 0.88 -7.23 28.92
C GLY A 392 -0.02 -8.46 29.12
N GLU A 393 -0.38 -9.17 28.05
CA GLU A 393 -1.19 -10.39 28.11
C GLU A 393 -0.42 -11.55 27.46
N ASN A 394 -0.43 -12.75 28.07
CA ASN A 394 0.05 -13.98 27.41
C ASN A 394 -0.98 -14.50 26.37
N ASP A 395 -1.79 -13.60 25.79
CA ASP A 395 -2.89 -13.95 24.91
C ASP A 395 -2.60 -13.49 23.48
N ILE A 396 -2.83 -14.39 22.53
CA ILE A 396 -2.61 -14.19 21.10
C ILE A 396 -3.95 -13.77 20.49
N GLN A 397 -4.00 -12.55 19.95
CA GLN A 397 -5.21 -12.02 19.32
C GLN A 397 -5.17 -12.19 17.80
N ILE A 398 -6.34 -12.26 17.17
CA ILE A 398 -6.46 -12.20 15.72
C ILE A 398 -6.39 -10.73 15.31
N GLY A 399 -5.34 -10.36 14.57
CA GLY A 399 -5.18 -9.02 14.00
C GLY A 399 -5.71 -8.92 12.57
N GLY A 400 -5.86 -10.04 11.88
CA GLY A 400 -6.33 -10.03 10.50
C GLY A 400 -5.92 -11.26 9.71
N THR A 401 -5.53 -11.04 8.46
CA THR A 401 -5.02 -12.10 7.57
C THR A 401 -3.86 -11.60 6.74
N TYR A 402 -2.97 -12.49 6.34
CA TYR A 402 -1.83 -12.13 5.50
C TYR A 402 -1.56 -13.15 4.40
N LYS A 403 -0.83 -12.70 3.39
CA LYS A 403 -0.18 -13.53 2.37
C LYS A 403 1.24 -13.06 2.21
N THR A 404 2.17 -13.99 2.07
CA THR A 404 3.58 -13.68 1.81
C THR A 404 4.01 -14.31 0.49
N PHE A 405 4.74 -13.53 -0.29
CA PHE A 405 5.36 -13.90 -1.54
C PHE A 405 6.87 -13.84 -1.35
N GLU A 406 7.56 -14.95 -1.64
CA GLU A 406 9.01 -15.02 -1.55
C GLU A 406 9.59 -15.63 -2.81
N ARG A 407 10.61 -14.97 -3.39
CA ARG A 407 11.31 -15.45 -4.57
C ARG A 407 12.81 -15.28 -4.37
N ASN A 408 13.57 -16.29 -4.78
CA ASN A 408 15.01 -16.17 -4.94
C ASN A 408 15.31 -16.01 -6.44
N ALA A 409 15.80 -14.85 -6.85
CA ALA A 409 16.17 -14.55 -8.22
C ALA A 409 17.57 -13.95 -8.24
N SER A 410 18.48 -14.51 -9.04
CA SER A 410 19.85 -14.00 -9.19
C SER A 410 20.62 -13.79 -7.87
N GLY A 411 20.37 -14.65 -6.88
CA GLY A 411 20.99 -14.55 -5.55
C GLY A 411 20.37 -13.51 -4.62
N ILE A 412 19.29 -12.82 -5.05
CA ILE A 412 18.54 -11.86 -4.26
C ILE A 412 17.23 -12.50 -3.79
N THR A 413 16.99 -12.46 -2.47
CA THR A 413 15.72 -12.91 -1.89
C THR A 413 14.75 -11.74 -1.82
N GLN A 414 13.73 -11.79 -2.67
CA GLN A 414 12.63 -10.85 -2.73
C GLN A 414 11.54 -11.33 -1.78
N LYS A 415 11.04 -10.44 -0.90
CA LYS A 415 9.95 -10.75 0.04
C LYS A 415 8.92 -9.64 0.03
N LEU A 416 7.66 -10.02 -0.12
CA LEU A 416 6.52 -9.14 -0.01
C LEU A 416 5.44 -9.80 0.85
N SER A 417 4.99 -9.14 1.91
CA SER A 417 3.77 -9.54 2.63
C SER A 417 2.67 -8.52 2.40
N TYR A 418 1.47 -8.99 2.13
CA TYR A 418 0.26 -8.18 2.19
C TYR A 418 -0.60 -8.63 3.38
N VAL A 419 -0.98 -7.68 4.24
CA VAL A 419 -1.76 -7.94 5.46
C VAL A 419 -3.04 -7.12 5.42
N THR A 420 -4.17 -7.80 5.58
CA THR A 420 -5.45 -7.15 5.88
C THR A 420 -5.60 -7.08 7.39
N VAL A 421 -5.77 -5.87 7.95
CA VAL A 421 -5.94 -5.64 9.39
C VAL A 421 -7.41 -5.42 9.70
N TYR A 422 -7.95 -6.27 10.58
CA TYR A 422 -9.35 -6.22 10.96
C TYR A 422 -9.62 -5.06 11.92
N ASN A 423 -10.83 -4.51 11.87
CA ASN A 423 -11.30 -3.46 12.76
C ASN A 423 -10.43 -2.19 12.75
N ALA A 424 -9.72 -1.94 11.64
CA ALA A 424 -8.90 -0.76 11.41
C ALA A 424 -9.52 0.16 10.35
N GLY A 425 -9.40 1.47 10.57
CA GLY A 425 -9.56 2.51 9.55
C GLY A 425 -8.21 2.90 8.96
N HIS A 426 -8.14 4.06 8.32
CA HIS A 426 -6.99 4.57 7.55
C HIS A 426 -5.73 4.79 8.38
N VAL A 427 -5.89 5.27 9.62
CA VAL A 427 -4.79 5.50 10.55
C VAL A 427 -4.76 4.33 11.53
N LEU A 428 -3.99 3.28 11.20
CA LEU A 428 -3.89 2.10 12.04
C LEU A 428 -3.12 2.38 13.32
N GLY A 429 -2.23 3.36 13.33
CA GLY A 429 -1.62 3.88 14.56
C GLY A 429 -2.64 4.37 15.60
N ILE A 430 -3.87 4.74 15.19
CA ILE A 430 -4.96 5.12 16.10
C ILE A 430 -5.90 3.94 16.33
N THR A 431 -6.31 3.26 15.27
CA THR A 431 -7.42 2.29 15.34
C THR A 431 -6.98 0.88 15.72
N GLN A 432 -5.73 0.50 15.41
CA GLN A 432 -5.15 -0.84 15.62
C GLN A 432 -3.64 -0.79 15.91
N PHE A 433 -3.18 0.11 16.79
CA PHE A 433 -1.76 0.28 17.11
C PHE A 433 -1.03 -1.02 17.47
N PRO A 434 -1.59 -1.93 18.30
CA PRO A 434 -0.92 -3.19 18.64
C PRO A 434 -0.57 -4.04 17.41
N VAL A 435 -1.43 -4.03 16.38
CA VAL A 435 -1.17 -4.74 15.12
C VAL A 435 -0.07 -4.04 14.34
N SER A 436 -0.12 -2.70 14.22
CA SER A 436 0.91 -1.92 13.50
C SER A 436 2.29 -2.10 14.14
N LYS A 437 2.40 -2.02 15.48
CA LYS A 437 3.64 -2.31 16.23
C LYS A 437 4.11 -3.75 16.05
N SER A 438 3.20 -4.72 16.04
CA SER A 438 3.55 -6.12 15.77
C SER A 438 4.10 -6.32 14.35
N LEU A 439 3.57 -5.62 13.36
CA LEU A 439 4.06 -5.70 11.97
C LEU A 439 5.43 -5.05 11.81
N LEU A 440 5.73 -3.98 12.55
CA LEU A 440 7.09 -3.45 12.63
C LEU A 440 8.04 -4.47 13.27
N SER A 441 7.62 -5.16 14.34
CA SER A 441 8.41 -6.24 14.95
C SER A 441 8.68 -7.38 13.96
N ASP A 442 7.70 -7.75 13.16
CA ASP A 442 7.82 -8.76 12.09
C ASP A 442 8.75 -8.31 10.96
N MET A 443 8.70 -7.03 10.57
CA MET A 443 9.66 -6.43 9.65
C MET A 443 11.09 -6.55 10.20
N ILE A 444 11.31 -6.14 11.45
CA ILE A 444 12.63 -6.14 12.10
C ILE A 444 13.22 -7.56 12.17
N SER A 445 12.39 -8.55 12.52
CA SER A 445 12.82 -9.92 12.80
C SER A 445 12.94 -10.81 11.56
N GLU A 446 11.97 -10.76 10.65
CA GLU A 446 11.89 -11.68 9.50
C GLU A 446 11.87 -10.98 8.13
N GLY A 447 11.63 -9.68 8.10
CA GLY A 447 11.39 -8.93 6.86
C GLY A 447 10.11 -9.36 6.13
N LYS A 448 9.13 -9.89 6.88
CA LYS A 448 7.82 -10.34 6.41
C LYS A 448 6.85 -10.51 7.58
N ALA A 449 5.55 -10.49 7.32
CA ALA A 449 4.55 -10.89 8.30
C ALA A 449 4.73 -12.38 8.65
N ARG A 450 4.60 -12.74 9.94
CA ARG A 450 4.79 -14.11 10.42
C ARG A 450 3.62 -14.64 11.23
N CYS A 451 3.65 -15.93 11.51
CA CYS A 451 2.73 -16.56 12.44
C CYS A 451 3.26 -16.41 13.87
N HIS A 452 2.45 -15.88 14.77
CA HIS A 452 2.83 -15.68 16.17
C HIS A 452 2.41 -16.82 17.11
N LYS A 453 1.73 -17.86 16.60
CA LYS A 453 1.38 -19.05 17.39
C LYS A 453 2.57 -19.98 17.58
N GLU A 454 2.67 -20.56 18.78
CA GLU A 454 3.74 -21.52 19.12
C GLU A 454 3.72 -22.80 18.26
N ASP A 455 2.53 -23.26 17.87
CA ASP A 455 2.34 -24.43 17.01
C ASP A 455 2.49 -24.12 15.52
N ASN A 456 2.74 -22.84 15.18
CA ASN A 456 2.83 -22.30 13.82
C ASN A 456 1.57 -22.55 12.96
N ASN A 457 0.41 -22.84 13.59
CA ASN A 457 -0.84 -23.13 12.89
C ASN A 457 -1.67 -21.87 12.64
N CYS A 458 -1.25 -21.09 11.65
CA CYS A 458 -1.95 -19.89 11.17
C CYS A 458 -2.71 -20.12 9.85
N GLU A 459 -2.86 -21.36 9.40
CA GLU A 459 -3.56 -21.65 8.15
C GLU A 459 -5.05 -21.34 8.26
N THR A 460 -5.66 -20.88 7.16
CA THR A 460 -7.12 -20.81 7.04
C THR A 460 -7.68 -22.22 6.84
N GLU A 461 -8.69 -22.63 7.64
CA GLU A 461 -9.19 -24.03 7.75
C GLU A 461 -9.88 -24.63 6.48
N GLY A 462 -9.57 -24.15 5.28
CA GLY A 462 -10.24 -24.58 4.05
C GLY A 462 -9.28 -25.00 2.95
N ASN A 463 -9.25 -26.29 2.61
CA ASN A 463 -8.76 -26.72 1.30
C ASN A 463 -9.79 -26.31 0.24
N VAL A 464 -9.54 -25.17 -0.42
CA VAL A 464 -10.38 -24.62 -1.50
C VAL A 464 -10.66 -25.68 -2.56
N CYS A 465 -9.69 -26.53 -2.90
CA CYS A 465 -9.89 -27.59 -3.90
C CYS A 465 -10.96 -28.60 -3.47
N MET A 466 -11.11 -28.92 -2.18
CA MET A 466 -12.22 -29.76 -1.71
C MET A 466 -13.57 -29.08 -1.96
N ARG A 467 -13.65 -27.76 -1.73
CA ARG A 467 -14.85 -26.97 -2.04
C ARG A 467 -15.11 -26.88 -3.54
N MET A 468 -14.05 -26.96 -4.36
CA MET A 468 -14.09 -27.06 -5.82
C MET A 468 -14.22 -28.50 -6.33
N ASN A 469 -14.84 -29.40 -5.56
CA ASN A 469 -15.08 -30.80 -5.93
C ASN A 469 -13.80 -31.54 -6.38
N HIS A 470 -12.70 -31.33 -5.64
CA HIS A 470 -11.38 -31.86 -5.96
C HIS A 470 -10.93 -31.51 -7.40
N CYS A 471 -11.10 -30.25 -7.78
CA CYS A 471 -10.80 -29.77 -9.14
C CYS A 471 -11.53 -30.57 -10.22
N ASN A 472 -12.77 -30.97 -9.90
CA ASN A 472 -13.63 -31.82 -10.72
C ASN A 472 -12.95 -33.09 -11.29
N ASN A 473 -11.92 -33.61 -10.62
CA ASN A 473 -11.06 -34.70 -11.10
C ASN A 473 -10.38 -34.43 -12.45
N ALA A 474 -10.34 -33.16 -12.86
CA ALA A 474 -9.84 -32.67 -14.13
C ALA A 474 -8.62 -31.75 -13.96
N GLY A 475 -8.01 -31.81 -12.78
CA GLY A 475 -6.82 -31.07 -12.42
C GLY A 475 -6.21 -31.59 -11.12
N GLN A 476 -5.14 -30.92 -10.70
CA GLN A 476 -4.42 -31.20 -9.46
C GLN A 476 -4.59 -30.02 -8.50
N CYS A 477 -4.76 -30.32 -7.21
CA CYS A 477 -4.73 -29.28 -6.19
C CYS A 477 -3.28 -28.91 -5.89
N VAL A 478 -2.92 -27.65 -6.13
CA VAL A 478 -1.60 -27.07 -5.85
C VAL A 478 -1.82 -25.85 -4.98
N ASN A 479 -1.28 -25.86 -3.75
CA ASN A 479 -1.38 -24.74 -2.79
C ASN A 479 -2.80 -24.21 -2.58
N SER A 480 -3.77 -25.13 -2.39
CA SER A 480 -5.19 -24.79 -2.27
C SER A 480 -5.79 -24.07 -3.50
N ARG A 481 -5.29 -24.35 -4.70
CA ARG A 481 -5.91 -23.95 -5.96
C ARG A 481 -5.88 -25.09 -6.97
N CYS A 482 -6.78 -25.05 -7.95
CA CYS A 482 -6.83 -26.06 -9.00
C CYS A 482 -5.93 -25.69 -10.18
N LYS A 483 -4.96 -26.56 -10.47
CA LYS A 483 -4.20 -26.57 -11.71
C LYS A 483 -4.84 -27.58 -12.67
N CYS A 484 -5.48 -27.09 -13.72
CA CYS A 484 -6.23 -27.94 -14.64
C CYS A 484 -5.32 -28.73 -15.59
N ASN A 485 -5.82 -29.88 -16.04
CA ASN A 485 -5.20 -30.64 -17.13
C ASN A 485 -5.35 -29.88 -18.46
N ASP A 486 -4.49 -30.18 -19.43
CA ASP A 486 -4.51 -29.56 -20.76
C ASP A 486 -5.90 -29.62 -21.41
N GLY A 487 -6.35 -28.49 -21.96
CA GLY A 487 -7.67 -28.36 -22.60
C GLY A 487 -8.85 -28.26 -21.62
N ILE A 488 -8.61 -28.28 -20.30
CA ILE A 488 -9.60 -28.02 -19.27
C ILE A 488 -9.22 -26.77 -18.50
N TYR A 489 -10.23 -25.99 -18.16
CA TYR A 489 -10.07 -24.64 -17.68
C TYR A 489 -11.02 -24.39 -16.49
N GLY A 490 -10.82 -23.29 -15.78
CA GLY A 490 -11.68 -22.79 -14.72
C GLY A 490 -10.99 -22.85 -13.37
N ALA A 491 -11.45 -22.03 -12.43
CA ALA A 491 -10.92 -22.05 -11.07
C ALA A 491 -11.13 -23.40 -10.36
N ASP A 492 -12.06 -24.24 -10.86
CA ASP A 492 -12.36 -25.58 -10.38
C ASP A 492 -12.11 -26.68 -11.44
N CYS A 493 -11.57 -26.34 -12.61
CA CYS A 493 -11.37 -27.26 -13.73
C CYS A 493 -12.66 -27.92 -14.27
N SER A 494 -13.79 -27.21 -14.23
CA SER A 494 -15.05 -27.68 -14.82
C SER A 494 -15.28 -27.24 -16.27
N ILE A 495 -14.47 -26.32 -16.79
CA ILE A 495 -14.73 -25.67 -18.08
C ILE A 495 -13.99 -26.40 -19.21
N ASN A 496 -14.75 -26.91 -20.15
CA ASN A 496 -14.24 -27.39 -21.44
C ASN A 496 -14.72 -26.41 -22.53
N PRO A 497 -13.87 -25.46 -22.97
CA PRO A 497 -14.27 -24.42 -23.90
C PRO A 497 -14.64 -25.01 -25.25
N THR A 498 -15.63 -24.41 -25.92
CA THR A 498 -16.02 -24.87 -27.26
C THR A 498 -14.98 -24.40 -28.29
N PRO A 499 -14.32 -25.30 -29.04
CA PRO A 499 -13.30 -24.89 -30.00
C PRO A 499 -13.91 -24.15 -31.20
N LEU A 500 -13.37 -22.97 -31.50
CA LEU A 500 -13.71 -22.15 -32.66
C LEU A 500 -12.58 -22.25 -33.68
N ARG A 501 -12.74 -23.14 -34.67
CA ARG A 501 -11.72 -23.35 -35.71
C ARG A 501 -11.66 -22.16 -36.67
N TYR A 502 -10.46 -21.61 -36.85
CA TYR A 502 -10.18 -20.48 -37.75
C TYR A 502 -10.69 -20.70 -39.19
N GLU A 503 -10.51 -21.88 -39.76
CA GLU A 503 -10.95 -22.20 -41.13
C GLU A 503 -12.47 -22.07 -41.32
N SER A 504 -13.25 -22.29 -40.24
CA SER A 504 -14.70 -22.11 -40.27
C SER A 504 -15.15 -20.65 -40.21
N LEU A 505 -14.21 -19.72 -40.00
CA LEU A 505 -14.45 -18.29 -39.79
C LEU A 505 -13.85 -17.41 -40.91
N LEU A 506 -13.11 -18.01 -41.86
CA LEU A 506 -12.36 -17.32 -42.93
C LEU A 506 -13.20 -16.66 -44.04
N LYS A 507 -14.53 -16.79 -44.03
CA LYS A 507 -15.38 -16.09 -45.02
C LYS A 507 -15.77 -14.74 -44.45
N HIS A 508 -15.08 -13.67 -44.90
CA HIS A 508 -15.45 -12.28 -44.59
C HIS A 508 -16.98 -12.07 -44.68
N GLY A 509 -17.56 -11.56 -43.59
CA GLY A 509 -19.00 -11.29 -43.51
C GLY A 509 -19.87 -12.45 -43.02
N ASN A 510 -19.32 -13.64 -42.78
CA ASN A 510 -20.06 -14.76 -42.17
C ASN A 510 -19.82 -14.81 -40.66
N TYR A 511 -20.62 -14.04 -39.92
CA TYR A 511 -20.69 -14.18 -38.48
C TYR A 511 -21.17 -15.59 -38.10
N LYS A 512 -20.45 -16.27 -37.21
CA LYS A 512 -20.95 -17.48 -36.57
C LYS A 512 -21.87 -17.07 -35.42
N ASN A 513 -23.08 -17.60 -35.40
CA ASN A 513 -23.98 -17.43 -34.27
C ASN A 513 -23.61 -18.41 -33.16
N ILE A 514 -23.30 -17.88 -31.99
CA ILE A 514 -22.96 -18.60 -30.79
C ILE A 514 -24.08 -18.35 -29.77
N SER A 515 -24.65 -19.41 -29.21
CA SER A 515 -25.69 -19.28 -28.18
C SER A 515 -25.06 -19.23 -26.80
N LEU A 516 -25.32 -18.14 -26.06
CA LEU A 516 -24.84 -17.96 -24.70
C LEU A 516 -25.93 -18.35 -23.70
N PHE A 517 -25.58 -19.16 -22.70
CA PHE A 517 -26.53 -19.58 -21.66
C PHE A 517 -26.84 -18.44 -20.67
N PRO A 518 -28.10 -18.28 -20.24
CA PRO A 518 -28.50 -17.17 -19.36
C PRO A 518 -27.81 -17.24 -17.98
N ARG A 519 -27.23 -16.11 -17.54
CA ARG A 519 -26.46 -15.95 -16.28
C ARG A 519 -25.21 -16.82 -16.15
N GLU A 520 -24.76 -17.39 -17.26
CA GLU A 520 -23.60 -18.25 -17.28
C GLU A 520 -22.50 -17.62 -18.13
N TRP A 521 -21.28 -17.98 -17.77
CA TRP A 521 -20.11 -17.73 -18.59
C TRP A 521 -20.04 -18.82 -19.65
N THR A 522 -19.97 -18.42 -20.91
CA THR A 522 -19.67 -19.35 -22.00
C THR A 522 -18.24 -19.14 -22.47
N TYR A 523 -17.47 -20.23 -22.52
CA TYR A 523 -16.06 -20.20 -22.85
C TYR A 523 -15.79 -20.80 -24.23
N PHE A 524 -14.93 -20.15 -25.01
CA PHE A 524 -14.52 -20.58 -26.34
C PHE A 524 -13.01 -20.58 -26.43
N SER A 525 -12.45 -21.51 -27.21
CA SER A 525 -11.02 -21.53 -27.50
C SER A 525 -10.76 -21.30 -28.98
N ILE A 526 -9.75 -20.49 -29.29
CA ILE A 526 -9.32 -20.20 -30.65
C ILE A 526 -7.83 -20.57 -30.76
N PRO A 527 -7.46 -21.52 -31.63
CA PRO A 527 -6.07 -21.87 -31.84
C PRO A 527 -5.29 -20.70 -32.46
N ALA A 528 -4.06 -20.44 -31.98
CA ALA A 528 -3.13 -19.52 -32.62
C ALA A 528 -2.71 -20.05 -33.99
N LEU A 529 -3.16 -19.39 -35.05
CA LEU A 529 -2.92 -19.81 -36.44
C LEU A 529 -2.38 -18.67 -37.33
N ALA A 530 -2.27 -17.45 -36.81
CA ALA A 530 -1.68 -16.29 -37.47
C ALA A 530 -0.96 -15.41 -36.44
N PRO A 531 0.03 -14.59 -36.81
CA PRO A 531 0.74 -13.73 -35.86
C PRO A 531 -0.18 -12.69 -35.21
N SER A 532 -1.21 -12.21 -35.90
CA SER A 532 -2.16 -11.24 -35.33
C SER A 532 -3.56 -11.43 -35.89
N LEU A 533 -4.53 -11.49 -34.98
CA LEU A 533 -5.95 -11.72 -35.25
C LEU A 533 -6.78 -10.52 -34.78
N LEU A 534 -7.78 -10.15 -35.57
CA LEU A 534 -8.81 -9.20 -35.20
C LEU A 534 -10.11 -9.97 -34.93
N LEU A 535 -10.62 -9.87 -33.71
CA LEU A 535 -11.87 -10.49 -33.26
C LEU A 535 -13.00 -9.47 -33.31
N GLU A 536 -14.08 -9.78 -34.03
CA GLU A 536 -15.27 -8.94 -34.15
C GLU A 536 -16.46 -9.63 -33.47
N PHE A 537 -17.13 -8.90 -32.57
CA PHE A 537 -18.31 -9.35 -31.85
C PHE A 537 -19.46 -8.39 -32.07
N GLN A 538 -20.65 -8.93 -32.36
CA GLN A 538 -21.90 -8.18 -32.37
C GLN A 538 -22.96 -8.91 -31.53
N SER A 539 -23.51 -8.24 -30.53
CA SER A 539 -24.66 -8.76 -29.77
C SER A 539 -25.42 -7.66 -29.05
N GLN A 540 -26.75 -7.61 -29.24
CA GLN A 540 -27.64 -6.67 -28.57
C GLN A 540 -27.76 -6.86 -27.05
N ASN A 541 -27.38 -8.03 -26.52
CA ASN A 541 -27.67 -8.41 -25.13
C ASN A 541 -26.47 -9.03 -24.41
N VAL A 542 -25.24 -8.82 -24.88
CA VAL A 542 -24.03 -9.18 -24.13
C VAL A 542 -23.57 -7.98 -23.31
N GLN A 543 -23.36 -8.20 -22.02
CA GLN A 543 -22.92 -7.14 -21.11
C GLN A 543 -21.40 -7.04 -21.10
N GLU A 544 -20.72 -8.19 -21.08
CA GLU A 544 -19.29 -8.27 -20.78
C GLU A 544 -18.63 -9.34 -21.67
N ILE A 545 -17.58 -8.94 -22.39
CA ILE A 545 -16.70 -9.82 -23.16
C ILE A 545 -15.32 -9.72 -22.55
N TYR A 546 -14.79 -10.86 -22.13
CA TYR A 546 -13.44 -10.98 -21.61
C TYR A 546 -12.60 -11.88 -22.51
N ILE A 547 -11.38 -11.45 -22.76
CA ILE A 547 -10.42 -12.11 -23.64
C ILE A 547 -9.17 -12.42 -22.84
N TYR A 548 -8.68 -13.63 -23.03
CA TYR A 548 -7.59 -14.19 -22.27
C TYR A 548 -6.62 -14.86 -23.19
N GLN A 549 -5.38 -14.42 -23.09
CA GLN A 549 -4.28 -14.84 -23.93
C GLN A 549 -3.17 -15.34 -23.01
N ASN A 550 -3.26 -16.59 -22.57
CA ASN A 550 -2.26 -17.27 -21.73
C ASN A 550 -2.48 -18.79 -21.74
N GLU A 551 -1.42 -19.55 -21.45
CA GLU A 551 -1.51 -20.98 -21.13
C GLU A 551 -1.90 -21.16 -19.64
N GLY A 552 -2.96 -21.92 -19.35
CA GLY A 552 -3.35 -22.23 -17.96
C GLY A 552 -4.86 -22.31 -17.71
N SER A 553 -5.25 -22.22 -16.44
CA SER A 553 -6.65 -22.27 -15.98
C SER A 553 -7.50 -21.14 -16.57
N ALA A 554 -8.77 -21.43 -16.94
CA ALA A 554 -9.70 -20.35 -17.31
C ALA A 554 -9.78 -19.29 -16.21
N PRO A 555 -9.83 -18.05 -16.66
CA PRO A 555 -9.70 -16.88 -15.84
C PRO A 555 -10.92 -16.59 -14.99
N THR A 556 -10.70 -15.80 -13.96
CA THR A 556 -11.75 -15.12 -13.19
C THR A 556 -12.11 -13.76 -13.83
N ARG A 557 -13.17 -13.10 -13.36
CA ARG A 557 -13.55 -11.72 -13.79
C ARG A 557 -12.42 -10.69 -13.60
N SER A 558 -11.43 -11.01 -12.76
CA SER A 558 -10.30 -10.15 -12.40
C SER A 558 -9.03 -10.41 -13.21
N GLU A 559 -8.93 -11.49 -14.00
CA GLU A 559 -7.65 -11.94 -14.58
C GLU A 559 -7.66 -11.95 -16.11
N PHE A 560 -7.82 -10.79 -16.79
CA PHE A 560 -8.03 -10.70 -18.25
C PHE A 560 -6.94 -9.99 -19.06
N SER A 561 -6.80 -10.38 -20.33
CA SER A 561 -5.91 -9.72 -21.30
C SER A 561 -6.60 -8.55 -22.00
N ALA A 562 -7.91 -8.67 -22.25
CA ALA A 562 -8.74 -7.54 -22.67
C ALA A 562 -10.17 -7.70 -22.17
N PHE A 563 -10.83 -6.58 -21.88
CA PHE A 563 -12.22 -6.52 -21.45
C PHE A 563 -12.96 -5.45 -22.25
N LYS A 564 -14.22 -5.73 -22.59
CA LYS A 564 -15.11 -4.69 -23.10
C LYS A 564 -16.53 -4.91 -22.65
N LYS A 565 -17.19 -3.79 -22.32
CA LYS A 565 -18.61 -3.70 -22.00
C LYS A 565 -19.35 -3.15 -23.21
N GLY A 566 -20.42 -3.81 -23.66
CA GLY A 566 -21.30 -3.29 -24.71
C GLY A 566 -21.51 -4.19 -25.93
N VAL A 567 -22.19 -3.58 -26.92
CA VAL A 567 -23.01 -4.26 -27.93
C VAL A 567 -22.23 -4.68 -29.19
N GLU A 568 -21.16 -3.94 -29.50
CA GLU A 568 -20.25 -4.21 -30.61
C GLU A 568 -18.81 -3.97 -30.17
N CYS A 569 -17.96 -4.98 -30.36
CA CYS A 569 -16.61 -4.97 -29.84
C CYS A 569 -15.64 -5.55 -30.88
N THR A 570 -14.54 -4.85 -31.11
CA THR A 570 -13.44 -5.33 -31.94
C THR A 570 -12.17 -5.34 -31.10
N PHE A 571 -11.43 -6.44 -31.14
CA PHE A 571 -10.17 -6.61 -30.41
C PHE A 571 -9.06 -7.00 -31.39
N ALA A 572 -7.92 -6.33 -31.31
CA ALA A 572 -6.69 -6.78 -31.95
C ALA A 572 -5.90 -7.62 -30.94
N ILE A 573 -5.46 -8.81 -31.35
CA ILE A 573 -4.73 -9.76 -30.51
C ILE A 573 -3.50 -10.22 -31.27
N ASP A 574 -2.34 -10.15 -30.62
CA ASP A 574 -1.06 -10.60 -31.16
C ASP A 574 -0.82 -12.07 -30.75
N SER A 575 -1.29 -13.02 -31.54
CA SER A 575 -1.16 -14.46 -31.25
C SER A 575 0.19 -14.99 -31.71
N SER A 576 1.25 -14.62 -31.00
CA SER A 576 2.61 -15.05 -31.35
C SER A 576 2.96 -16.47 -30.93
N ASP A 577 2.31 -17.12 -29.94
CA ASP A 577 2.56 -18.55 -29.61
C ASP A 577 1.49 -19.25 -28.70
N SER A 578 0.23 -18.80 -28.57
CA SER A 578 -0.72 -19.35 -27.56
C SER A 578 -2.20 -19.48 -27.99
N GLU A 579 -2.93 -20.45 -27.43
CA GLU A 579 -4.40 -20.59 -27.57
C GLU A 579 -5.13 -19.44 -26.87
N ILE A 580 -6.13 -18.84 -27.54
CA ILE A 580 -6.91 -17.72 -26.99
C ILE A 580 -8.18 -18.30 -26.35
N ILE A 581 -8.42 -17.97 -25.08
CA ILE A 581 -9.68 -18.27 -24.39
C ILE A 581 -10.54 -17.02 -24.36
N LEU A 582 -11.78 -17.15 -24.81
CA LEU A 582 -12.81 -16.12 -24.73
C LEU A 582 -13.82 -16.53 -23.67
N ALA A 583 -14.15 -15.64 -22.74
CA ALA A 583 -15.26 -15.82 -21.83
C ALA A 583 -16.30 -14.72 -22.05
N VAL A 584 -17.55 -15.12 -22.29
CA VAL A 584 -18.64 -14.18 -22.53
C VAL A 584 -19.76 -14.40 -21.54
N HIS A 585 -20.14 -13.34 -20.84
CA HIS A 585 -21.21 -13.38 -19.85
C HIS A 585 -22.54 -12.90 -20.45
N ASN A 586 -23.55 -13.76 -20.34
CA ASN A 586 -24.91 -13.40 -20.73
C ASN A 586 -25.71 -12.92 -19.50
N PRO A 587 -26.06 -11.63 -19.42
CA PRO A 587 -26.81 -11.07 -18.29
C PRO A 587 -28.29 -11.49 -18.26
N SER A 588 -28.78 -12.11 -19.35
CA SER A 588 -30.18 -12.47 -19.50
C SER A 588 -30.62 -13.43 -18.40
N LYS A 589 -31.71 -13.10 -17.70
CA LYS A 589 -32.22 -13.91 -16.59
C LYS A 589 -32.80 -15.26 -17.03
N SER A 590 -33.22 -15.39 -18.30
CA SER A 590 -33.99 -16.54 -18.79
C SER A 590 -33.84 -16.86 -20.28
N LYS A 591 -33.17 -16.03 -21.08
CA LYS A 591 -33.06 -16.23 -22.53
C LYS A 591 -31.62 -16.48 -22.95
N MET A 592 -31.42 -17.49 -23.80
CA MET A 592 -30.18 -17.60 -24.55
C MET A 592 -30.00 -16.37 -25.44
N THR A 593 -28.78 -15.86 -25.48
CA THR A 593 -28.44 -14.67 -26.27
C THR A 593 -27.56 -15.09 -27.44
N PRO A 594 -27.92 -14.75 -28.69
CA PRO A 594 -27.03 -14.93 -29.82
C PRO A 594 -25.87 -13.93 -29.73
N LEU A 595 -24.66 -14.45 -29.89
CA LEU A 595 -23.44 -13.68 -30.10
C LEU A 595 -22.96 -13.97 -31.52
N LEU A 596 -22.87 -12.93 -32.33
CA LEU A 596 -22.27 -13.00 -33.65
C LEU A 596 -20.76 -12.81 -33.49
N PHE A 597 -20.00 -13.78 -33.98
CA PHE A 597 -18.55 -13.82 -33.86
C PHE A 597 -17.87 -13.97 -35.22
N SER A 598 -16.80 -13.22 -35.45
CA SER A 598 -15.99 -13.22 -36.68
C SER A 598 -14.50 -13.00 -36.36
N THR A 599 -13.61 -13.54 -37.20
CA THR A 599 -12.15 -13.38 -37.09
C THR A 599 -11.55 -12.94 -38.42
N ARG A 600 -10.55 -12.04 -38.40
CA ARG A 600 -9.81 -11.62 -39.61
C ARG A 600 -8.31 -11.49 -39.33
N PRO A 601 -7.43 -11.74 -40.31
CA PRO A 601 -6.02 -11.37 -40.20
C PRO A 601 -5.85 -9.85 -40.02
N ALA A 602 -5.03 -9.42 -39.07
CA ALA A 602 -4.78 -7.98 -38.86
C ALA A 602 -4.12 -7.31 -40.08
N SER A 603 -3.38 -8.08 -40.90
CA SER A 603 -2.75 -7.61 -42.14
C SER A 603 -3.73 -7.06 -43.18
N GLN A 604 -5.02 -7.41 -43.10
CA GLN A 604 -6.07 -6.91 -44.00
C GLN A 604 -6.70 -5.57 -43.55
N PHE A 605 -6.36 -5.05 -42.37
CA PHE A 605 -6.91 -3.80 -41.82
C PHE A 605 -6.04 -2.57 -42.13
N ALA A 606 -4.79 -2.76 -42.55
CA ALA A 606 -3.82 -1.69 -42.81
C ALA A 606 -4.17 -0.75 -44.00
N ALA A 607 -5.34 -0.90 -44.63
CA ALA A 607 -5.76 -0.08 -45.76
C ALA A 607 -6.89 0.92 -45.46
N THR A 608 -7.53 0.90 -44.29
CA THR A 608 -8.69 1.77 -44.03
C THR A 608 -8.86 2.16 -42.54
N SER A 609 -8.03 3.08 -42.04
CA SER A 609 -8.42 4.01 -40.96
C SER A 609 -7.37 5.13 -40.84
N ARG A 610 -7.72 6.33 -41.30
CA ARG A 610 -7.17 7.62 -40.84
C ARG A 610 -8.06 8.15 -39.73
#